data_AF-A0A7Z7LUZ3-F1
#
_entry.id   AF-A0A7Z7LUZ3-F1
#
_cell.length_a   1.000
_cell.length_b   1.000
_cell.length_c   1.000
_cell.angle_alpha   90.00
_cell.angle_beta   90.00
_cell.angle_gamma   90.00
#
_symmetry.space_group_name_H-M   'P 1'
#
loop_
_entity.id
_entity.type
_entity.pdbx_description
1 polymer ?
#
loop_
_entity_poly.entity_id
_entity_poly.type
_entity_poly.pdbx_seq_one_letter_code
_entity_poly.pdbx_strand_id
1 'polypeptide(L)'
;MKQLIFAIIVLVSCQPKETQGCTTNFSRSSDQEYKNIVETPPINGEKYFISSSNRGFFKDTSWFDLERGGYFVFYKVNKELYMANVSGKWGQQSYGKVVQLSKKVEETNTSTFKWYYHNSYNNKSGIATITLIKTHTPEQTQFTLQMNYSVLKVSYGGFVDVF
;
A
#
# COMPACT_ATOMS: atom_id res chain seq x y z
N MET A 1 54.86 49.15 25.43
CA MET A 1 54.45 47.79 25.01
C MET A 1 52.98 47.82 24.66
N LYS A 2 52.66 47.53 23.41
CA LYS A 2 51.34 47.67 22.78
C LYS A 2 50.42 46.55 23.26
N GLN A 3 49.26 46.88 23.85
CA GLN A 3 48.19 45.91 24.03
C GLN A 3 47.21 46.01 22.86
N LEU A 4 47.03 44.87 22.19
CA LEU A 4 46.14 44.67 21.05
C LEU A 4 44.68 44.69 21.51
N ILE A 5 43.88 45.55 20.87
CA ILE A 5 42.42 45.51 20.93
C ILE A 5 41.96 44.37 20.00
N PHE A 6 41.33 43.32 20.55
CA PHE A 6 40.65 42.30 19.77
C PHE A 6 39.19 42.73 19.57
N ALA A 7 38.88 43.23 18.37
CA ALA A 7 37.51 43.43 17.91
C ALA A 7 36.92 42.09 17.46
N ILE A 8 35.88 41.60 18.14
CA ILE A 8 35.12 40.42 17.71
C ILE A 8 34.02 40.89 16.75
N ILE A 9 34.26 40.69 15.45
CA ILE A 9 33.25 40.90 14.40
C ILE A 9 32.44 39.60 14.30
N VAL A 10 31.19 39.61 14.78
CA VAL A 10 30.25 38.50 14.57
C VAL A 10 29.65 38.67 13.18
N LEU A 11 30.21 37.96 12.20
CA LEU A 11 29.61 37.84 10.86
C LEU A 11 28.39 36.90 10.95
N VAL A 12 27.19 37.48 10.93
CA VAL A 12 25.95 36.72 10.73
C VAL A 12 25.89 36.29 9.27
N SER A 13 26.36 35.07 8.99
CA SER A 13 26.16 34.40 7.72
C SER A 13 24.77 33.75 7.72
N CYS A 14 23.77 34.45 7.17
CA CYS A 14 22.51 33.84 6.77
C CYS A 14 22.76 32.98 5.52
N GLN A 15 22.87 31.66 5.71
CA GLN A 15 22.78 30.71 4.61
C GLN A 15 21.29 30.51 4.26
N PRO A 16 20.85 30.70 2.99
CA PRO A 16 19.51 30.29 2.60
C PRO A 16 19.45 28.76 2.62
N LYS A 17 18.67 28.18 3.55
CA LYS A 17 18.32 26.76 3.50
C LYS A 17 17.32 26.56 2.38
N GLU A 18 17.78 25.86 1.34
CA GLU A 18 16.98 25.42 0.21
C GLU A 18 15.70 24.70 0.64
N THR A 19 14.65 25.01 -0.11
CA THR A 19 13.30 24.45 -0.04
C THR A 19 13.19 23.06 -0.65
N GLN A 20 12.44 22.20 0.06
CA GLN A 20 11.60 21.08 -0.42
C GLN A 20 12.27 19.81 -0.99
N GLY A 21 11.98 18.69 -0.30
CA GLY A 21 12.12 17.33 -0.83
C GLY A 21 11.42 16.29 0.04
N CYS A 22 10.14 16.02 -0.25
CA CYS A 22 9.31 14.89 0.20
C CYS A 22 9.23 14.59 1.71
N THR A 23 8.50 15.40 2.46
CA THR A 23 7.74 14.92 3.63
C THR A 23 6.26 14.88 3.24
N THR A 24 5.76 13.70 2.88
CA THR A 24 4.32 13.48 2.99
C THR A 24 4.03 13.41 4.48
N ASN A 25 3.57 14.53 5.03
CA ASN A 25 2.89 14.55 6.31
C ASN A 25 1.66 13.65 6.20
N PHE A 26 1.84 12.34 6.43
CA PHE A 26 0.75 11.49 6.88
C PHE A 26 0.38 12.02 8.25
N SER A 27 -0.60 12.94 8.26
CA SER A 27 -1.23 13.46 9.46
C SER A 27 -1.62 12.27 10.34
N ARG A 28 -1.16 12.27 11.58
CA ARG A 28 -1.56 11.34 12.64
C ARG A 28 -3.09 11.26 12.85
N SER A 29 -3.87 12.18 12.24
CA SER A 29 -5.34 12.11 12.20
C SER A 29 -5.89 11.10 11.20
N SER A 30 -5.13 10.70 10.16
CA SER A 30 -5.57 9.65 9.23
C SER A 30 -5.59 8.28 9.91
N ASP A 31 -4.66 8.02 10.84
CA ASP A 31 -4.55 6.71 11.50
C ASP A 31 -5.79 6.35 12.35
N GLN A 32 -6.61 7.36 12.70
CA GLN A 32 -7.88 7.19 13.39
C GLN A 32 -9.05 6.92 12.44
N GLU A 33 -8.94 7.32 11.17
CA GLU A 33 -9.94 7.09 10.11
C GLU A 33 -9.89 5.66 9.54
N TYR A 34 -8.79 4.91 9.79
CA TYR A 34 -8.56 3.57 9.22
C TYR A 34 -8.51 2.44 10.26
N LYS A 35 -9.17 2.61 11.40
CA LYS A 35 -9.48 1.49 12.29
C LYS A 35 -10.71 0.76 11.74
N ASN A 36 -10.51 -0.51 11.41
CA ASN A 36 -11.51 -1.46 10.89
C ASN A 36 -12.01 -1.24 9.46
N ILE A 37 -11.43 -1.99 8.52
CA ILE A 37 -12.11 -2.38 7.26
C ILE A 37 -13.42 -3.12 7.54
N VAL A 38 -13.59 -3.67 8.75
CA VAL A 38 -14.86 -4.21 9.23
C VAL A 38 -15.99 -3.18 9.12
N GLU A 39 -15.68 -1.88 9.17
CA GLU A 39 -16.68 -0.80 9.14
C GLU A 39 -16.77 -0.09 7.78
N THR A 40 -15.82 -0.29 6.86
CA THR A 40 -15.89 0.31 5.51
C THR A 40 -16.22 -0.77 4.47
N PRO A 41 -17.40 -0.72 3.83
CA PRO A 41 -17.81 -1.76 2.90
C PRO A 41 -16.89 -1.82 1.68
N PRO A 42 -16.52 -3.03 1.20
CA PRO A 42 -15.79 -3.17 -0.05
C PRO A 42 -16.57 -2.62 -1.24
N ILE A 43 -15.86 -2.16 -2.26
CA ILE A 43 -16.45 -1.82 -3.55
C ILE A 43 -17.15 -3.07 -4.09
N ASN A 44 -18.43 -2.91 -4.44
CA ASN A 44 -19.30 -3.98 -4.93
C ASN A 44 -19.44 -5.18 -3.97
N GLY A 45 -19.09 -5.05 -2.69
CA GLY A 45 -19.08 -6.19 -1.76
C GLY A 45 -17.99 -7.22 -2.03
N GLU A 46 -17.04 -6.94 -2.94
CA GLU A 46 -16.04 -7.90 -3.38
C GLU A 46 -14.90 -8.11 -2.37
N LYS A 47 -14.58 -9.38 -2.08
CA LYS A 47 -13.37 -9.80 -1.37
C LYS A 47 -12.55 -10.75 -2.25
N TYR A 48 -11.23 -10.61 -2.19
CA TYR A 48 -10.28 -11.35 -3.00
C TYR A 48 -9.54 -12.33 -2.09
N PHE A 49 -10.04 -13.56 -1.98
CA PHE A 49 -9.51 -14.57 -1.07
C PHE A 49 -8.23 -15.18 -1.62
N ILE A 50 -7.17 -15.18 -0.82
CA ILE A 50 -5.87 -15.72 -1.24
C ILE A 50 -5.91 -17.24 -1.09
N SER A 51 -5.63 -17.95 -2.17
CA SER A 51 -5.43 -19.41 -2.17
C SER A 51 -4.00 -19.81 -2.51
N SER A 52 -3.21 -18.92 -3.10
CA SER A 52 -1.79 -19.14 -3.38
C SER A 52 -0.97 -17.86 -3.23
N SER A 53 0.28 -17.98 -2.79
CA SER A 53 1.22 -16.87 -2.79
C SER A 53 2.66 -17.33 -3.02
N ASN A 54 3.42 -16.51 -3.74
CA ASN A 54 4.83 -16.73 -4.01
C ASN A 54 5.63 -15.46 -3.75
N ARG A 55 6.80 -15.62 -3.15
CA ARG A 55 7.74 -14.54 -2.85
C ARG A 55 9.04 -14.75 -3.61
N GLY A 56 9.38 -13.82 -4.50
CA GLY A 56 10.51 -14.00 -5.41
C GLY A 56 10.26 -15.15 -6.40
N PHE A 57 11.33 -15.79 -6.86
CA PHE A 57 11.26 -16.72 -7.99
C PHE A 57 10.82 -18.15 -7.62
N PHE A 58 11.02 -18.59 -6.38
CA PHE A 58 10.82 -20.01 -6.00
C PHE A 58 10.24 -20.24 -4.60
N LYS A 59 9.90 -19.18 -3.83
CA LYS A 59 9.42 -19.38 -2.45
C LYS A 59 7.90 -19.33 -2.40
N ASP A 60 7.27 -20.50 -2.37
CA ASP A 60 5.87 -20.64 -2.00
C ASP A 60 5.68 -20.18 -0.55
N THR A 61 4.71 -19.28 -0.34
CA THR A 61 4.31 -18.75 0.97
C THR A 61 2.83 -18.96 1.26
N SER A 62 2.14 -19.76 0.46
CA SER A 62 0.68 -19.93 0.49
C SER A 62 0.17 -20.34 1.87
N TRP A 63 0.89 -21.25 2.55
CA TRP A 63 0.55 -21.68 3.91
C TRP A 63 0.38 -20.50 4.88
N PHE A 64 1.29 -19.53 4.84
CA PHE A 64 1.22 -18.35 5.70
C PHE A 64 -0.03 -17.51 5.42
N ASP A 65 -0.38 -17.31 4.15
CA ASP A 65 -1.56 -16.53 3.76
C ASP A 65 -2.88 -17.25 4.06
N LEU A 66 -2.91 -18.58 3.95
CA LEU A 66 -4.07 -19.40 4.33
C LEU A 66 -4.28 -19.43 5.85
N GLU A 67 -3.21 -19.65 6.61
CA GLU A 67 -3.23 -19.69 8.08
C GLU A 67 -3.73 -18.37 8.68
N ARG A 68 -3.35 -17.24 8.08
CA ARG A 68 -3.75 -15.91 8.54
C ARG A 68 -5.14 -15.48 8.07
N GLY A 69 -5.81 -16.29 7.23
CA GLY A 69 -7.08 -15.93 6.59
C GLY A 69 -6.92 -14.71 5.70
N GLY A 70 -5.94 -14.76 4.80
CA GLY A 70 -5.53 -13.65 3.96
C GLY A 70 -6.52 -13.33 2.85
N TYR A 71 -6.89 -12.07 2.72
CA TYR A 71 -7.67 -11.58 1.59
C TYR A 71 -7.33 -10.12 1.26
N PHE A 72 -7.62 -9.70 0.04
CA PHE A 72 -7.60 -8.29 -0.34
C PHE A 72 -9.02 -7.73 -0.43
N VAL A 73 -9.12 -6.42 -0.18
CA VAL A 73 -10.31 -5.63 -0.46
C VAL A 73 -9.94 -4.31 -1.11
N PHE A 74 -10.85 -3.82 -1.93
CA PHE A 74 -10.84 -2.45 -2.44
C PHE A 74 -12.03 -1.71 -1.84
N TYR A 75 -11.83 -0.48 -1.42
CA TYR A 75 -12.86 0.33 -0.78
C TYR A 75 -12.65 1.81 -1.12
N LYS A 76 -13.64 2.65 -0.81
CA LYS A 76 -13.53 4.10 -1.03
C LYS A 76 -13.56 4.85 0.29
N VAL A 77 -12.66 5.81 0.42
CA VAL A 77 -12.69 6.82 1.49
C VAL A 77 -12.68 8.17 0.81
N ASN A 78 -13.67 9.03 1.12
CA ASN A 78 -13.79 10.36 0.53
C ASN A 78 -13.68 10.37 -1.01
N LYS A 79 -14.32 9.38 -1.67
CA LYS A 79 -14.31 9.11 -3.13
C LYS A 79 -12.98 8.63 -3.72
N GLU A 80 -11.93 8.54 -2.92
CA GLU A 80 -10.63 8.02 -3.34
C GLU A 80 -10.57 6.51 -3.17
N LEU A 81 -9.85 5.83 -4.07
CA LEU A 81 -9.71 4.37 -4.05
C LEU A 81 -8.62 3.93 -3.08
N TYR A 82 -8.92 2.92 -2.28
CA TYR A 82 -8.01 2.30 -1.34
C TYR A 82 -7.99 0.79 -1.56
N MET A 83 -6.89 0.17 -1.13
CA MET A 83 -6.73 -1.27 -1.08
C MET A 83 -6.19 -1.66 0.29
N ALA A 84 -6.57 -2.84 0.75
CA ALA A 84 -5.94 -3.47 1.88
C ALA A 84 -5.66 -4.95 1.65
N ASN A 85 -4.58 -5.40 2.30
CA ASN A 85 -4.25 -6.80 2.52
C ASN A 85 -4.57 -7.12 3.99
N VAL A 86 -5.60 -7.93 4.21
CA VAL A 86 -6.13 -8.21 5.54
C VAL A 86 -5.75 -9.60 5.97
N SER A 87 -5.30 -9.74 7.22
CA SER A 87 -5.24 -11.00 7.94
C SER A 87 -6.48 -11.11 8.81
N GLY A 88 -7.50 -11.82 8.31
CA GLY A 88 -8.77 -11.95 9.01
C GLY A 88 -8.63 -12.62 10.37
N LYS A 89 -7.76 -13.63 10.49
CA LYS A 89 -7.60 -14.40 11.75
C LYS A 89 -6.69 -13.71 12.77
N TRP A 90 -5.72 -12.90 12.34
CA TRP A 90 -4.76 -12.27 13.25
C TRP A 90 -5.07 -10.80 13.57
N GLY A 91 -6.13 -10.23 12.98
CA GLY A 91 -6.54 -8.85 13.25
C GLY A 91 -5.50 -7.81 12.80
N GLN A 92 -4.75 -8.13 11.75
CA GLN A 92 -3.68 -7.28 11.21
C GLN A 92 -3.93 -6.97 9.74
N GLN A 93 -3.41 -5.84 9.27
CA GLN A 93 -3.56 -5.46 7.88
C GLN A 93 -2.46 -4.51 7.40
N SER A 94 -2.27 -4.52 6.09
CA SER A 94 -1.65 -3.42 5.35
C SER A 94 -2.74 -2.71 4.57
N TYR A 95 -2.82 -1.39 4.62
CA TYR A 95 -3.89 -0.62 3.98
C TYR A 95 -3.34 0.68 3.39
N GLY A 96 -4.03 1.23 2.39
CA GLY A 96 -3.68 2.56 1.91
C GLY A 96 -4.16 2.88 0.52
N LYS A 97 -3.80 4.09 0.08
CA LYS A 97 -4.35 4.73 -1.11
C LYS A 97 -3.86 4.06 -2.39
N VAL A 98 -4.76 3.92 -3.35
CA VAL A 98 -4.47 3.43 -4.69
C VAL A 98 -4.46 4.60 -5.66
N VAL A 99 -3.37 4.74 -6.40
CA VAL A 99 -3.23 5.71 -7.48
C VAL A 99 -3.04 4.95 -8.78
N GLN A 100 -4.06 4.98 -9.63
CA GLN A 100 -4.07 4.28 -10.90
C GLN A 100 -3.00 4.85 -11.85
N LEU A 101 -2.22 3.97 -12.48
CA LEU A 101 -1.12 4.38 -13.36
C LEU A 101 -1.50 4.38 -14.84
N SER A 102 -2.45 3.53 -15.25
CA SER A 102 -2.96 3.48 -16.62
C SER A 102 -4.46 3.77 -16.65
N LYS A 103 -4.88 4.67 -17.54
CA LYS A 103 -6.29 4.82 -17.92
C LYS A 103 -6.74 3.55 -18.64
N LYS A 104 -7.99 3.12 -18.41
CA LYS A 104 -8.61 1.96 -19.08
C LYS A 104 -8.27 1.97 -20.59
N VAL A 105 -7.52 0.97 -21.03
CA VAL A 105 -7.64 0.45 -22.40
C VAL A 105 -8.80 -0.53 -22.31
N GLU A 106 -9.90 -0.25 -23.00
CA GLU A 106 -11.27 -0.75 -22.74
C GLU A 106 -11.48 -2.28 -22.83
N GLU A 107 -10.45 -3.11 -22.98
CA GLU A 107 -10.60 -4.56 -23.16
C GLU A 107 -9.68 -5.41 -22.27
N THR A 108 -8.90 -4.80 -21.38
CA THR A 108 -7.99 -5.59 -20.53
C THR A 108 -8.57 -5.81 -19.14
N ASN A 109 -8.74 -7.07 -18.78
CA ASN A 109 -9.00 -7.56 -17.41
C ASN A 109 -7.86 -7.26 -16.42
N THR A 110 -6.90 -6.42 -16.82
CA THR A 110 -5.65 -6.13 -16.14
C THR A 110 -5.67 -4.67 -15.70
N SER A 111 -5.38 -4.43 -14.44
CA SER A 111 -5.29 -3.09 -13.84
C SER A 111 -3.92 -2.91 -13.19
N THR A 112 -3.24 -1.81 -13.51
CA THR A 112 -1.93 -1.47 -12.94
C THR A 112 -2.01 -0.16 -12.15
N PHE A 113 -1.55 -0.18 -10.90
CA PHE A 113 -1.65 0.96 -10.00
C PHE A 113 -0.52 1.00 -8.97
N LYS A 114 -0.26 2.18 -8.41
CA LYS A 114 0.59 2.34 -7.21
C LYS A 114 -0.29 2.20 -5.98
N TRP A 115 0.21 1.46 -4.99
CA TRP A 115 -0.39 1.33 -3.68
C TRP A 115 0.54 1.90 -2.62
N TYR A 116 0.09 2.95 -1.94
CA TYR A 116 0.79 3.63 -0.87
C TYR A 116 0.30 3.04 0.46
N TYR A 117 0.97 1.99 0.93
CA TYR A 117 0.49 1.19 2.06
C TYR A 117 1.08 1.66 3.40
N HIS A 118 0.36 1.36 4.47
CA HIS A 118 0.75 1.43 5.87
C HIS A 118 0.41 0.11 6.56
N ASN A 119 1.31 -0.39 7.39
CA ASN A 119 1.17 -1.66 8.09
C ASN A 119 0.75 -1.46 9.55
N SER A 120 -0.36 -2.06 9.97
CA SER A 120 -0.82 -1.96 11.35
C SER A 120 0.07 -2.70 12.37
N TYR A 121 0.85 -3.68 11.92
CA TYR A 121 1.62 -4.58 12.79
C TYR A 121 3.04 -4.08 13.11
N ASN A 122 3.54 -3.09 12.37
CA ASN A 122 4.87 -2.51 12.63
C ASN A 122 4.96 -1.01 12.30
N ASN A 123 3.84 -0.37 11.99
CA ASN A 123 3.72 1.05 11.63
C ASN A 123 4.63 1.50 10.48
N LYS A 124 5.10 0.56 9.63
CA LYS A 124 5.89 0.90 8.44
C LYS A 124 4.98 1.21 7.28
N SER A 125 5.36 2.20 6.49
CA SER A 125 4.72 2.55 5.23
C SER A 125 5.64 2.28 4.05
N GLY A 126 5.08 2.20 2.85
CA GLY A 126 5.83 2.07 1.62
C GLY A 126 4.98 2.23 0.37
N ILE A 127 5.58 1.93 -0.76
CA ILE A 127 4.93 2.02 -2.07
C ILE A 127 5.18 0.69 -2.80
N ALA A 128 4.13 0.14 -3.39
CA ALA A 128 4.21 -1.01 -4.28
C ALA A 128 3.53 -0.68 -5.61
N THR A 129 4.12 -1.15 -6.71
CA THR A 129 3.42 -1.18 -8.00
C THR A 129 2.69 -2.52 -8.11
N ILE A 130 1.39 -2.46 -8.30
CA ILE A 130 0.49 -3.60 -8.33
C ILE A 130 -0.01 -3.83 -9.75
N THR A 131 0.01 -5.08 -10.18
CA THR A 131 -0.72 -5.55 -11.37
C THR A 131 -1.77 -6.55 -10.91
N LEU A 132 -3.04 -6.21 -11.09
CA LEU A 132 -4.18 -7.07 -10.81
C LEU A 132 -4.78 -7.57 -12.12
N ILE A 133 -4.95 -8.87 -12.25
CA ILE A 133 -5.63 -9.53 -13.37
C ILE A 133 -6.85 -10.24 -12.81
N LYS A 134 -8.04 -10.00 -13.37
CA LYS A 134 -9.26 -10.73 -13.05
C LYS A 134 -9.64 -11.65 -14.21
N THR A 135 -9.94 -12.92 -13.94
CA THR A 135 -10.43 -13.83 -14.98
C THR A 135 -11.82 -14.30 -14.58
N HIS A 136 -12.81 -13.99 -15.40
CA HIS A 136 -14.18 -14.44 -15.19
C HIS A 136 -14.39 -15.77 -15.90
N THR A 137 -14.69 -16.82 -15.14
CA THR A 137 -15.19 -18.10 -15.67
C THR A 137 -16.68 -18.22 -15.37
N PRO A 138 -17.42 -19.15 -16.01
CA PRO A 138 -18.81 -19.39 -15.67
C PRO A 138 -19.05 -19.77 -14.20
N GLU A 139 -18.04 -20.36 -13.55
CA GLU A 139 -18.13 -20.89 -12.18
C GLU A 139 -17.72 -19.86 -11.13
N GLN A 140 -16.69 -19.06 -11.39
CA GLN A 140 -16.16 -18.09 -10.44
C GLN A 140 -15.33 -16.99 -11.10
N THR A 141 -15.08 -15.92 -10.34
CA THR A 141 -14.05 -14.94 -10.71
C THR A 141 -12.75 -15.30 -10.02
N GLN A 142 -11.68 -15.51 -10.79
CA GLN A 142 -10.33 -15.71 -10.27
C GLN A 142 -9.53 -14.40 -10.35
N PHE A 143 -8.51 -14.26 -9.50
CA PHE A 143 -7.57 -13.15 -9.62
C PHE A 143 -6.12 -13.61 -9.52
N THR A 144 -5.26 -12.84 -10.16
CA THR A 144 -3.81 -12.82 -9.89
C THR A 144 -3.42 -11.39 -9.53
N LEU A 145 -2.69 -11.22 -8.42
CA LEU A 145 -2.21 -9.92 -7.96
C LEU A 145 -0.69 -9.99 -7.78
N GLN A 146 0.04 -9.23 -8.59
CA GLN A 146 1.49 -9.11 -8.49
C GLN A 146 1.86 -7.79 -7.82
N MET A 147 2.60 -7.87 -6.72
CA MET A 147 3.16 -6.74 -5.99
C MET A 147 4.64 -6.60 -6.25
N ASN A 148 5.04 -5.47 -6.83
CA ASN A 148 6.43 -5.12 -7.05
C ASN A 148 6.83 -4.01 -6.05
N TYR A 149 7.55 -4.42 -5.01
CA TYR A 149 8.29 -3.54 -4.11
C TYR A 149 9.68 -3.27 -4.69
N SER A 150 10.41 -2.28 -4.17
CA SER A 150 11.72 -1.86 -4.70
C SER A 150 12.75 -3.00 -4.87
N VAL A 151 12.72 -4.00 -4.00
CA VAL A 151 13.68 -5.13 -4.00
C VAL A 151 13.00 -6.50 -4.00
N LEU A 152 11.66 -6.54 -4.03
CA LEU A 152 10.91 -7.76 -3.81
C LEU A 152 9.70 -7.82 -4.71
N LYS A 153 9.47 -8.99 -5.30
CA LYS A 153 8.24 -9.32 -6.01
C LYS A 153 7.47 -10.36 -5.21
N VAL A 154 6.17 -10.14 -5.07
CA VAL A 154 5.26 -11.09 -4.44
C VAL A 154 4.07 -11.27 -5.38
N SER A 155 3.66 -12.50 -5.63
CA SER A 155 2.43 -12.79 -6.37
C SER A 155 1.44 -13.50 -5.47
N TYR A 156 0.17 -13.20 -5.69
CA TYR A 156 -0.97 -13.82 -5.03
C TYR A 156 -1.94 -14.32 -6.10
N GLY A 157 -2.57 -15.45 -5.84
CA GLY A 157 -3.66 -15.99 -6.63
C GLY A 157 -4.83 -16.40 -5.75
N GLY A 158 -6.02 -16.42 -6.34
CA GLY A 158 -7.21 -16.91 -5.66
C GLY A 158 -8.49 -16.56 -6.38
N PHE A 159 -9.57 -16.42 -5.60
CA PHE A 159 -10.92 -16.17 -6.11
C PHE A 159 -11.54 -14.93 -5.49
N VAL A 160 -12.53 -14.38 -6.18
CA VAL A 160 -13.32 -13.22 -5.74
C VAL A 160 -14.72 -13.70 -5.39
N ASP A 161 -15.21 -13.28 -4.24
CA ASP A 161 -16.58 -13.54 -3.77
C ASP A 161 -17.26 -12.23 -3.32
N VAL A 162 -18.59 -12.22 -3.35
CA VAL A 162 -19.43 -11.05 -3.05
C VAL A 162 -20.30 -11.34 -1.83
N PHE A 163 -20.31 -10.43 -0.86
CA PHE A 163 -21.11 -10.53 0.37
C PHE A 163 -22.08 -9.36 0.53
#